data_AF-A0A7X6Q520-F1
#
_entry.id   AF-A0A7X6Q520-F1
#
_cell.length_a   1.000
_cell.length_b   1.000
_cell.length_c   1.000
_cell.angle_alpha   90.00
_cell.angle_beta   90.00
_cell.angle_gamma   90.00
#
_symmetry.space_group_name_H-M   'P 1'
#
loop_
_entity.id
_entity.type
_entity.pdbx_description
1 polymer ?
#
loop_
_entity_poly.entity_id
_entity_poly.type
_entity_poly.pdbx_seq_one_letter_code
_entity_poly.pdbx_strand_id
1 'polypeptide(L)' 'LHLFHAAKDVEVDAKHSHIAQMAIENLEGDCTIDLVQGLVDSLDPALITQMRVRLETCIPLRILKEVQASSGQ' A
#
# COMPACT_ATOMS: atom_id res chain seq x y z
N LEU A 1 -0.16 1.71 5.49
CA LEU A 1 0.02 1.89 4.04
C LEU A 1 0.11 0.51 3.40
N HIS A 2 -0.38 0.32 2.18
CA HIS A 2 -0.12 -0.90 1.43
C HIS A 2 0.41 -0.55 0.04
N LEU A 3 1.57 -1.11 -0.32
CA LEU A 3 2.24 -0.89 -1.60
C LEU A 3 2.01 -2.07 -2.53
N PHE A 4 1.74 -1.79 -3.81
CA PHE A 4 1.70 -2.79 -4.88
C PHE A 4 2.74 -2.42 -5.93
N HIS A 5 3.53 -3.40 -6.37
CA HIS A 5 4.52 -3.17 -7.42
C HIS A 5 4.73 -4.43 -8.26
N ALA A 6 4.90 -4.27 -9.57
CA ALA A 6 5.33 -5.35 -10.45
C ALA A 6 6.83 -5.65 -10.21
N ALA A 7 7.17 -6.90 -9.90
CA ALA A 7 8.54 -7.25 -9.49
C ALA A 7 9.60 -6.98 -10.56
N LYS A 8 9.19 -6.84 -11.84
CA LYS A 8 10.06 -6.53 -12.98
C LYS A 8 9.60 -5.27 -13.72
N ASP A 9 9.03 -4.32 -12.99
CA ASP A 9 8.61 -3.04 -13.56
C ASP A 9 9.76 -2.40 -14.34
N VAL A 10 9.51 -2.10 -15.62
CA VAL A 10 10.54 -1.62 -16.56
C VAL A 10 10.74 -0.10 -16.49
N GLU A 11 9.77 0.63 -15.94
CA GLU A 11 9.81 2.08 -15.83
C GLU A 11 10.31 2.51 -14.44
N VAL A 12 9.86 1.83 -13.37
CA VAL A 12 10.22 2.14 -11.99
C VAL A 12 10.63 0.88 -11.24
N ASP A 13 11.93 0.75 -10.94
CA ASP A 13 12.45 -0.41 -10.20
C ASP A 13 11.71 -0.62 -8.86
N ALA A 14 11.26 -1.85 -8.62
CA ALA A 14 10.56 -2.27 -7.40
C ALA A 14 11.36 -2.03 -6.10
N LYS A 15 12.68 -1.86 -6.20
CA LYS A 15 13.54 -1.45 -5.07
C LYS A 15 13.05 -0.16 -4.42
N HIS A 16 12.48 0.78 -5.18
CA HIS A 16 11.95 2.01 -4.61
C HIS A 16 10.81 1.75 -3.62
N SER A 17 9.90 0.84 -3.96
CA SER A 17 8.81 0.43 -3.07
C SER A 17 9.33 -0.31 -1.84
N HIS A 18 10.39 -1.11 -1.98
CA HIS A 18 11.04 -1.73 -0.82
C HIS A 18 11.70 -0.70 0.11
N ILE A 19 12.43 0.28 -0.44
CA ILE A 19 13.01 1.38 0.34
C ILE A 19 11.91 2.17 1.07
N ALA A 20 10.81 2.47 0.38
CA ALA A 20 9.69 3.19 0.97
C ALA A 20 9.07 2.41 2.14
N GLN A 21 8.87 1.10 1.99
CA GLN A 21 8.36 0.25 3.06
C GLN A 21 9.30 0.23 4.27
N MET A 22 10.61 0.03 4.06
CA MET A 22 11.59 0.09 5.14
C MET A 22 11.61 1.46 5.84
N ALA A 23 11.50 2.56 5.08
CA ALA A 23 11.47 3.90 5.65
C ALA A 23 10.23 4.12 6.54
N ILE A 24 9.07 3.58 6.16
CA ILE A 24 7.85 3.67 6.96
C ILE A 24 7.93 2.78 8.20
N GLU A 25 8.47 1.57 8.07
CA GLU A 25 8.69 0.67 9.22
C GLU A 25 9.63 1.28 10.26
N ASN A 26 10.68 1.99 9.83
CA ASN A 26 11.59 2.71 10.73
C ASN A 26 10.90 3.86 11.49
N LEU A 27 9.74 4.32 11.03
CA LEU A 27 8.89 5.29 11.73
C LEU A 27 7.82 4.60 12.60
N GLU A 28 7.96 3.29 12.84
CA GLU A 28 6.95 2.44 13.49
C GLU A 28 5.59 2.48 12.77
N GLY A 29 5.59 2.85 11.49
CA GLY A 29 4.40 2.89 10.66
C GLY A 29 4.02 1.50 10.15
N ASP A 30 2.72 1.21 10.14
CA ASP A 30 2.19 -0.01 9.55
C ASP A 30 2.25 0.08 8.02
N CYS A 31 3.19 -0.64 7.40
CA CYS A 31 3.35 -0.72 5.94
C CYS A 31 3.58 -2.16 5.49
N THR A 32 2.79 -2.59 4.51
CA THR A 32 2.95 -3.90 3.86
C THR A 32 3.14 -3.72 2.36
N ILE A 33 3.77 -4.68 1.69
CA ILE A 33 4.06 -4.64 0.25
C ILE A 33 3.72 -5.96 -0.43
N ASP A 34 3.03 -5.89 -1.57
CA ASP A 34 2.82 -7.00 -2.50
C ASP A 34 3.72 -6.78 -3.73
N LEU A 35 4.70 -7.67 -3.92
CA LEU A 35 5.56 -7.71 -5.11
C LEU A 35 5.09 -8.80 -6.06
N VAL A 36 4.46 -8.41 -7.16
CA VAL A 36 3.83 -9.37 -8.08
C VAL A 36 4.83 -9.85 -9.12
N GLN A 37 5.11 -11.15 -9.06
CA GLN A 37 6.02 -11.83 -9.97
C GLN A 37 5.39 -12.00 -11.35
N GLY A 38 6.21 -11.94 -12.39
CA GLY A 38 5.77 -12.18 -13.78
C GLY A 38 5.12 -10.98 -14.47
N LEU A 39 4.96 -9.85 -13.78
CA LEU A 39 4.52 -8.59 -14.37
C LEU A 39 5.69 -7.61 -14.54
N VAL A 40 5.57 -6.78 -15.56
CA VAL A 40 6.55 -5.75 -15.95
C VAL A 40 5.98 -4.32 -15.92
N ASP A 41 4.70 -4.17 -15.59
CA ASP A 41 4.00 -2.89 -15.49
C ASP A 41 3.17 -2.91 -14.20
N SER A 42 3.45 -1.97 -13.29
CA SER A 42 2.68 -1.84 -12.05
C SER A 42 1.25 -1.31 -12.24
N LEU A 43 0.89 -0.88 -13.46
CA LEU A 43 -0.47 -0.51 -13.84
C LEU A 43 -1.20 -1.62 -14.61
N ASP A 44 -0.63 -2.82 -14.68
CA ASP A 44 -1.28 -3.97 -15.29
C ASP A 44 -2.67 -4.23 -14.65
N PRO A 45 -3.73 -4.46 -15.47
CA PRO A 45 -5.08 -4.70 -14.97
C PRO A 45 -5.21 -5.84 -13.95
N ALA A 46 -4.35 -6.87 -14.02
CA ALA A 46 -4.32 -7.96 -13.05
C ALA A 46 -3.88 -7.46 -11.67
N LEU A 47 -2.87 -6.60 -11.60
CA LEU A 47 -2.39 -6.01 -10.36
C LEU A 47 -3.44 -5.05 -9.76
N ILE A 48 -4.08 -4.22 -10.59
CA ILE A 48 -5.18 -3.34 -10.17
C ILE A 48 -6.35 -4.16 -9.61
N THR A 49 -6.68 -5.29 -10.25
CA THR A 49 -7.73 -6.20 -9.77
C THR A 49 -7.38 -6.80 -8.41
N GLN A 50 -6.14 -7.25 -8.22
CA GLN A 50 -5.66 -7.74 -6.93
C GLN A 50 -5.73 -6.66 -5.85
N MET A 51 -5.32 -5.43 -6.18
CA MET A 51 -5.42 -4.29 -5.26
C MET A 51 -6.87 -4.06 -4.82
N ARG A 52 -7.82 -4.05 -5.76
CA ARG A 52 -9.26 -3.89 -5.44
C ARG A 52 -9.74 -5.00 -4.50
N VAL A 53 -9.44 -6.26 -4.79
CA VAL A 53 -9.84 -7.39 -3.94
C VAL A 53 -9.31 -7.23 -2.52
N ARG A 54 -8.04 -6.84 -2.36
CA ARG A 54 -7.46 -6.61 -1.02
C ARG A 54 -8.13 -5.45 -0.28
N LEU A 55 -8.43 -4.36 -0.97
CA LEU A 55 -9.16 -3.23 -0.37
C LEU A 55 -10.55 -3.66 0.13
N GLU A 56 -11.24 -4.51 -0.63
CA GLU A 56 -12.59 -4.96 -0.31
C GLU A 56 -12.63 -6.06 0.76
N THR A 57 -11.59 -6.88 0.88
CA THR A 57 -11.63 -8.12 1.69
C THR A 57 -10.62 -8.19 2.82
N CYS A 58 -9.48 -7.50 2.72
CA CYS A 58 -8.37 -7.63 3.65
C CYS A 58 -8.16 -6.39 4.52
N ILE A 59 -8.64 -5.22 4.08
CA ILE A 59 -8.54 -3.99 4.87
C ILE A 59 -9.84 -3.78 5.65
N PRO A 60 -9.81 -3.82 6.99
CA PRO A 60 -10.98 -3.49 7.79
C PRO A 60 -11.40 -2.05 7.47
N LEU A 61 -12.65 -1.87 7.07
CA LEU A 61 -13.22 -0.54 6.85
C LEU A 61 -13.14 0.25 8.17
N ARG A 62 -12.17 1.16 8.29
CA ARG A 62 -12.11 2.10 9.41
C ARG A 62 -12.86 3.36 9.04
N ILE A 63 -14.12 3.43 9.46
CA ILE A 63 -14.86 4.69 9.51
C ILE A 63 -14.47 5.38 10.82
N LEU A 64 -13.60 6.38 10.74
CA LEU A 64 -13.36 7.27 11.87
C LEU A 64 -14.56 8.21 12.00
N LYS A 65 -15.36 8.04 13.05
CA LYS A 65 -16.29 9.10 13.46
C LYS A 65 -15.45 10.29 13.93
N GLU A 66 -15.90 11.49 13.57
CA GLU A 66 -15.21 12.75 13.88
C GLU A 66 -14.63 12.75 15.31
N VAL A 67 -13.34 13.08 15.42
CA VAL A 67 -12.72 13.36 16.71
C VAL A 67 -13.32 14.67 17.21
N GLN A 68 -14.15 14.61 18.26
CA GLN A 68 -14.60 15.82 18.93
C GLN A 68 -13.35 16.51 19.49
N ALA A 69 -13.01 17.68 18.94
CA ALA A 69 -11.98 18.53 19.50
C ALA A 69 -12.35 18.81 20.96
N SER A 70 -11.53 18.33 21.88
CA SER A 70 -11.64 18.67 23.30
C SER A 70 -11.48 20.19 23.41
N SER A 71 -12.63 20.87 23.52
CA SER A 71 -12.70 22.29 23.84
C SER A 71 -12.34 22.42 25.31
N GLY A 72 -11.04 22.49 25.60
CA GLY A 72 -10.55 22.88 26.92
C GLY A 72 -10.90 24.35 27.14
N GLN A 73 -11.83 24.59 28.07
CA GLN A 73 -12.02 25.87 28.75
C GLN A 73 -10.90 26.09 29.78
#